data_AF-A0A443HIJ0-F1
#
_entry.id   AF-A0A443HIJ0-F1
#
_cell.length_a   1.000
_cell.length_b   1.000
_cell.length_c   1.000
_cell.angle_alpha   90.00
_cell.angle_beta   90.00
_cell.angle_gamma   90.00
#
_symmetry.space_group_name_H-M   'P 1'
#
loop_
_entity.id
_entity.type
_entity.pdbx_description
1 polymer ?
#
loop_
_entity_poly.entity_id
_entity_poly.type
_entity_poly.pdbx_seq_one_letter_code
_entity_poly.pdbx_strand_id
1 'polypeptide(L)'
;MTVNVPSSPDSNGSAQTWFSQIKRDIQAATEYMELRYDNISVEKGALLVESLSEDPDIERRNTRFSYNSLIKVLNILIMPTEVHDVHQHWIGEEKLDMVLAGFLTPAEGYVLTLGVGTIIDHFRGQYTGSFKAPDMLIRYELQPLPSIAVESGWAESLPRLHADIRLWLEGGQPDV
;
A
#
# COMPACT_ATOMS: atom_id res chain seq x y z
N MET A 1 -17.55 -7.36 3.72
CA MET A 1 -16.19 -7.73 4.14
C MET A 1 -15.86 -6.92 5.38
N THR A 2 -15.17 -7.53 6.35
CA THR A 2 -14.94 -6.95 7.69
C THR A 2 -13.45 -6.66 7.88
N VAL A 3 -13.10 -5.43 8.24
CA VAL A 3 -11.78 -5.13 8.82
C VAL A 3 -11.66 -5.94 10.11
N ASN A 4 -10.67 -6.82 10.18
CA ASN A 4 -10.39 -7.55 11.41
C ASN A 4 -9.41 -6.72 12.24
N VAL A 5 -9.68 -6.63 13.54
CA VAL A 5 -8.81 -5.98 14.52
C VAL A 5 -8.29 -7.08 15.43
N PRO A 6 -7.13 -7.70 15.11
CA PRO A 6 -6.55 -8.74 15.94
C PRO A 6 -6.20 -8.21 17.32
N SER A 7 -6.03 -9.11 18.29
CA SER A 7 -5.42 -8.77 19.56
C SER A 7 -3.99 -8.27 19.31
N SER A 8 -3.80 -6.96 19.41
CA SER A 8 -2.50 -6.34 19.25
C SER A 8 -1.60 -6.69 20.44
N PRO A 9 -0.30 -6.96 20.23
CA PRO A 9 0.68 -7.02 21.30
C PRO A 9 0.68 -5.74 22.14
N ASP A 10 1.27 -5.80 23.34
CA ASP A 10 1.55 -4.58 24.09
C ASP A 10 2.31 -3.58 23.19
N SER A 11 1.83 -2.34 23.17
CA SER A 11 2.48 -1.21 22.50
C SER A 11 3.96 -1.06 22.88
N ASN A 12 4.33 -1.43 24.12
CA ASN A 12 5.70 -1.45 24.62
C ASN A 12 6.48 -2.71 24.25
N GLY A 13 5.83 -3.71 23.67
CA GLY A 13 6.44 -4.94 23.19
C GLY A 13 7.53 -4.68 22.15
N SER A 14 8.49 -5.62 22.06
CA SER A 14 9.58 -5.55 21.08
C SER A 14 9.06 -5.65 19.66
N ALA A 15 9.81 -5.10 18.68
CA ALA A 15 9.46 -5.25 17.25
C ALA A 15 9.35 -6.72 16.83
N GLN A 16 10.18 -7.60 17.41
CA GLN A 16 10.10 -9.04 17.17
C GLN A 16 8.77 -9.65 17.61
N THR A 17 8.23 -9.21 18.75
CA THR A 17 6.92 -9.67 19.25
C THR A 17 5.81 -9.26 18.29
N TRP A 18 5.85 -8.02 17.81
CA TRP A 18 4.94 -7.51 16.78
C TRP A 18 5.04 -8.30 15.48
N PHE A 19 6.25 -8.48 14.97
CA PHE A 19 6.51 -9.26 13.75
C PHE A 19 5.93 -10.67 13.85
N SER A 20 6.25 -11.40 14.93
CA SER A 20 5.76 -12.77 15.11
C SER A 20 4.24 -12.86 15.25
N GLN A 21 3.58 -11.86 15.85
CA GLN A 21 2.13 -11.83 15.92
C GLN A 21 1.51 -11.54 14.55
N ILE A 22 1.96 -10.49 13.87
CA ILE A 22 1.46 -10.10 12.56
C ILE A 22 1.65 -11.24 11.55
N LYS A 23 2.82 -11.90 11.55
CA LYS A 23 3.07 -13.06 10.68
C LYS A 23 2.07 -14.19 10.92
N ARG A 24 1.77 -14.51 12.18
CA ARG A 24 0.75 -15.53 12.52
C ARG A 24 -0.64 -15.13 12.02
N ASP A 25 -1.03 -13.87 12.22
CA ASP A 25 -2.35 -13.39 11.79
C ASP A 25 -2.49 -13.40 10.26
N ILE A 26 -1.44 -13.01 9.54
CA ILE A 26 -1.40 -13.10 8.07
C ILE A 26 -1.52 -14.55 7.59
N GLN A 27 -0.83 -15.48 8.25
CA GLN A 27 -0.88 -16.90 7.91
C GLN A 27 -2.23 -17.55 8.26
N ALA A 28 -2.91 -17.04 9.27
CA ALA A 28 -4.22 -17.53 9.70
C ALA A 28 -5.36 -17.09 8.76
N ALA A 29 -5.16 -16.02 7.98
CA ALA A 29 -6.10 -15.62 6.95
C ALA A 29 -6.38 -16.78 5.97
N THR A 30 -7.60 -16.93 5.49
CA THR A 30 -7.93 -17.93 4.45
C THR A 30 -8.62 -17.32 3.24
N GLU A 31 -9.00 -16.05 3.35
CA GLU A 31 -9.68 -15.28 2.32
C GLU A 31 -9.22 -13.82 2.37
N TYR A 32 -9.71 -13.02 1.41
CA TYR A 32 -9.48 -11.58 1.36
C TYR A 32 -9.82 -10.93 2.71
N MET A 33 -8.87 -10.20 3.29
CA MET A 33 -9.10 -9.45 4.53
C MET A 33 -8.10 -8.30 4.71
N GLU A 34 -8.53 -7.28 5.45
CA GLU A 34 -7.64 -6.23 5.96
C GLU A 34 -7.43 -6.44 7.46
N LEU A 35 -6.16 -6.51 7.88
CA LEU A 35 -5.75 -6.48 9.29
C LEU A 35 -5.35 -5.06 9.66
N ARG A 36 -5.78 -4.61 10.84
CA ARG A 36 -5.42 -3.31 11.39
C ARG A 36 -4.71 -3.45 12.72
N TYR A 37 -3.59 -2.74 12.85
CA TYR A 37 -2.81 -2.63 14.08
C TYR A 37 -2.56 -1.16 14.43
N ASP A 38 -2.94 -0.77 15.64
CA ASP A 38 -2.82 0.60 16.16
C ASP A 38 -1.62 0.74 17.12
N ASN A 39 -1.21 1.98 17.37
CA ASN A 39 -0.18 2.35 18.36
C ASN A 39 1.23 1.80 18.07
N ILE A 40 1.59 1.63 16.80
CA ILE A 40 2.93 1.24 16.39
C ILE A 40 3.80 2.50 16.22
N SER A 41 4.88 2.63 17.01
CA SER A 41 5.81 3.78 16.89
C SER A 41 6.44 3.84 15.50
N VAL A 42 6.92 5.02 15.09
CA VAL A 42 7.46 5.24 13.74
C VAL A 42 8.65 4.32 13.45
N GLU A 43 9.54 4.16 14.43
CA GLU A 43 10.73 3.32 14.31
C GLU A 43 10.34 1.84 14.17
N LYS A 44 9.31 1.40 14.90
CA LYS A 44 8.79 0.03 14.80
C LYS A 44 8.06 -0.18 13.48
N GLY A 45 7.28 0.81 13.02
CA GLY A 45 6.50 0.74 11.79
C GLY A 45 7.38 0.49 10.57
N ALA A 46 8.48 1.25 10.44
CA ALA A 46 9.46 1.06 9.37
C ALA A 46 10.06 -0.35 9.39
N LEU A 47 10.60 -0.76 10.55
CA LEU A 47 11.23 -2.07 10.70
C LEU A 47 10.25 -3.22 10.41
N LEU A 48 8.99 -3.08 10.85
CA LEU A 48 7.97 -4.10 10.62
C LEU A 48 7.61 -4.23 9.14
N VAL A 49 7.38 -3.12 8.45
CA VAL A 49 7.02 -3.15 7.01
C VAL A 49 8.15 -3.76 6.21
N GLU A 50 9.40 -3.31 6.43
CA GLU A 50 10.58 -3.86 5.76
C GLU A 50 10.72 -5.36 6.01
N SER A 51 10.76 -5.77 7.28
CA SER A 51 10.94 -7.18 7.67
C SER A 51 9.81 -8.09 7.15
N LEU A 52 8.56 -7.63 7.17
CA LEU A 52 7.41 -8.41 6.69
C LEU A 52 7.41 -8.52 5.17
N SER A 53 7.82 -7.46 4.45
CA SER A 53 7.88 -7.45 2.99
C SER A 53 8.97 -8.36 2.43
N GLU A 54 10.04 -8.61 3.20
CA GLU A 54 11.14 -9.51 2.83
C GLU A 54 10.89 -10.97 3.26
N ASP A 55 9.83 -11.25 4.02
CA ASP A 55 9.55 -12.60 4.50
C ASP A 55 8.84 -13.45 3.42
N PRO A 56 9.44 -14.57 2.95
CA PRO A 56 8.87 -15.37 1.87
C PRO A 56 7.51 -16.00 2.20
N ASP A 57 7.22 -16.25 3.49
CA ASP A 57 5.91 -16.78 3.88
C ASP A 57 4.82 -15.71 3.81
N ILE A 58 5.19 -14.43 3.92
CA ILE A 58 4.29 -13.29 3.79
C ILE A 58 4.11 -12.90 2.32
N GLU A 59 5.18 -12.94 1.52
CA GLU A 59 5.11 -12.71 0.07
C GLU A 59 4.10 -13.65 -0.60
N ARG A 60 4.12 -14.95 -0.26
CA ARG A 60 3.17 -15.96 -0.78
C ARG A 60 1.70 -15.67 -0.50
N ARG A 61 1.41 -14.70 0.38
CA ARG A 61 0.05 -14.31 0.78
C ARG A 61 -0.46 -13.12 -0.03
N ASN A 62 0.32 -12.61 -0.98
CA ASN A 62 -0.01 -11.47 -1.82
C ASN A 62 -0.49 -10.29 -0.97
N THR A 63 0.36 -9.84 -0.04
CA THR A 63 0.00 -8.79 0.92
C THR A 63 0.30 -7.39 0.39
N ARG A 64 -0.50 -6.39 0.80
CA ARG A 64 -0.18 -4.96 0.62
C ARG A 64 -0.10 -4.27 1.97
N PHE A 65 0.94 -3.48 2.17
CA PHE A 65 1.21 -2.79 3.42
C PHE A 65 0.87 -1.31 3.33
N SER A 66 0.30 -0.76 4.41
CA SER A 66 0.08 0.66 4.58
C SER A 66 0.31 1.08 6.02
N TYR A 67 1.51 1.60 6.32
CA TYR A 67 1.83 2.23 7.59
C TYR A 67 1.71 3.76 7.50
N ASN A 68 0.87 4.34 8.35
CA ASN A 68 0.72 5.78 8.47
C ASN A 68 1.39 6.27 9.78
N SER A 69 2.51 6.97 9.66
CA SER A 69 3.32 7.40 10.81
C SER A 69 2.64 8.45 11.68
N LEU A 70 1.78 9.29 11.10
CA LEU A 70 1.04 10.34 11.82
C LEU A 70 0.06 9.73 12.82
N ILE A 71 -0.74 8.75 12.38
CA ILE A 71 -1.75 8.09 13.23
C ILE A 71 -1.24 6.80 13.88
N LYS A 72 -0.01 6.36 13.56
CA LYS A 72 0.66 5.18 14.12
C LYS A 72 -0.11 3.87 13.87
N VAL A 73 -0.57 3.70 12.64
CA VAL A 73 -1.40 2.56 12.23
C VAL A 73 -0.74 1.80 11.10
N LEU A 74 -0.63 0.48 11.23
CA LEU A 74 -0.30 -0.45 10.16
C LEU A 74 -1.58 -1.17 9.71
N ASN A 75 -1.94 -1.00 8.44
CA ASN A 75 -2.95 -1.81 7.78
C ASN A 75 -2.26 -2.79 6.82
N ILE A 76 -2.76 -4.02 6.76
CA ILE A 76 -2.24 -5.08 5.90
C ILE A 76 -3.41 -5.70 5.17
N LEU A 77 -3.46 -5.49 3.86
CA LEU A 77 -4.40 -6.15 2.98
C LEU A 77 -3.83 -7.50 2.57
N ILE A 78 -4.65 -8.55 2.62
CA ILE A 78 -4.23 -9.93 2.33
C ILE A 78 -5.10 -10.48 1.21
N MET A 79 -4.47 -11.13 0.22
CA MET A 79 -5.14 -11.75 -0.92
C MET A 79 -6.18 -10.84 -1.60
N PRO A 80 -5.78 -9.66 -2.14
CA PRO A 80 -6.63 -8.84 -2.99
C PRO A 80 -7.34 -9.67 -4.04
N THR A 81 -8.63 -9.42 -4.25
CA THR A 81 -9.42 -10.16 -5.25
C THR A 81 -9.30 -9.51 -6.63
N GLU A 82 -9.66 -10.25 -7.70
CA GLU A 82 -9.73 -9.67 -9.04
C GLU A 82 -10.67 -8.45 -9.12
N VAL A 83 -11.75 -8.44 -8.34
CA VAL A 83 -12.67 -7.31 -8.27
C VAL A 83 -12.00 -6.09 -7.64
N HIS A 84 -11.19 -6.30 -6.61
CA HIS A 84 -10.41 -5.24 -5.97
C HIS A 84 -9.40 -4.64 -6.95
N ASP A 85 -8.73 -5.49 -7.74
CA ASP A 85 -7.66 -5.09 -8.65
C ASP A 85 -8.13 -4.88 -10.10
N VAL A 86 -9.44 -4.86 -10.36
CA VAL A 86 -10.01 -4.81 -11.72
C VAL A 86 -9.50 -3.62 -12.54
N HIS A 87 -9.22 -2.51 -11.86
CA HIS A 87 -8.71 -1.29 -12.46
C HIS A 87 -7.30 -1.48 -13.07
N GLN A 88 -6.51 -2.42 -12.57
CA GLN A 88 -5.14 -2.67 -13.07
C GLN A 88 -5.14 -3.13 -14.52
N HIS A 89 -6.02 -4.08 -14.85
CA HIS A 89 -6.14 -4.60 -16.21
C HIS A 89 -6.65 -3.51 -17.16
N TRP A 90 -7.74 -2.83 -16.77
CA TRP A 90 -8.32 -1.74 -17.55
C TRP A 90 -7.30 -0.64 -17.86
N ILE A 91 -6.59 -0.11 -16.86
CA ILE A 91 -5.60 0.96 -17.08
C ILE A 91 -4.42 0.48 -17.94
N GLY A 92 -4.03 -0.80 -17.81
CA GLY A 92 -3.01 -1.40 -18.67
C GLY A 92 -3.40 -1.42 -20.15
N GLU A 93 -4.65 -1.81 -20.44
CA GLU A 93 -5.20 -1.81 -21.80
C GLU A 93 -5.36 -0.38 -22.34
N GLU A 94 -5.91 0.55 -21.54
CA GLU A 94 -6.05 1.95 -21.94
C GLU A 94 -4.71 2.57 -22.31
N LYS A 95 -3.65 2.29 -21.54
CA LYS A 95 -2.30 2.78 -21.86
C LYS A 95 -1.84 2.26 -23.22
N LEU A 96 -2.07 0.98 -23.53
CA LEU A 96 -1.71 0.40 -24.83
C LEU A 96 -2.50 1.08 -25.96
N ASP A 97 -3.81 1.24 -25.77
CA ASP A 97 -4.69 1.86 -26.76
C ASP A 97 -4.33 3.33 -27.01
N MET A 98 -3.95 4.08 -25.97
CA MET A 98 -3.45 5.45 -26.08
C MET A 98 -2.20 5.53 -26.96
N VAL A 99 -1.29 4.57 -26.87
CA VAL A 99 -0.10 4.50 -27.74
C VAL A 99 -0.49 4.14 -29.16
N LEU A 100 -1.36 3.15 -29.35
CA LEU A 100 -1.80 2.69 -30.68
C LEU A 100 -2.62 3.75 -31.43
N ALA A 101 -3.43 4.53 -30.72
CA ALA A 101 -4.19 5.64 -31.27
C ALA A 101 -3.33 6.90 -31.54
N GLY A 102 -2.06 6.90 -31.12
CA GLY A 102 -1.16 8.05 -31.23
C GLY A 102 -1.47 9.20 -30.28
N PHE A 103 -2.25 8.96 -29.22
CA PHE A 103 -2.44 9.92 -28.14
C PHE A 103 -1.16 10.07 -27.31
N LEU A 104 -0.50 8.94 -27.00
CA LEU A 104 0.87 8.92 -26.52
C LEU A 104 1.80 8.52 -27.67
N THR A 105 2.95 9.18 -27.77
CA THR A 105 4.07 8.63 -28.52
C THR A 105 4.57 7.34 -27.85
N PRO A 106 5.25 6.44 -28.59
CA PRO A 106 5.88 5.27 -27.97
C PRO A 106 6.84 5.64 -26.83
N ALA A 107 7.58 6.75 -26.97
CA ALA A 107 8.49 7.24 -25.94
C ALA A 107 7.75 7.65 -24.66
N GLU A 108 6.65 8.40 -24.78
CA GLU A 108 5.79 8.76 -23.65
C GLU A 108 5.18 7.52 -22.98
N GLY A 109 4.75 6.54 -23.79
CA GLY A 109 4.27 5.25 -23.30
C GLY A 109 5.34 4.48 -22.50
N TYR A 110 6.61 4.55 -22.87
CA TYR A 110 7.69 3.90 -22.12
C TYR A 110 8.00 4.59 -20.79
N VAL A 111 8.02 5.92 -20.76
CA VAL A 111 8.33 6.67 -19.53
C VAL A 111 7.16 6.71 -18.54
N LEU A 112 5.93 6.49 -19.00
CA LEU A 112 4.76 6.33 -18.13
C LEU A 112 4.71 4.91 -17.56
N THR A 113 5.34 4.68 -16.42
CA THR A 113 5.44 3.35 -15.82
C THR A 113 4.24 3.05 -14.92
N LEU A 114 3.73 1.82 -15.04
CA LEU A 114 2.68 1.28 -14.19
C LEU A 114 3.33 0.40 -13.13
N GLY A 115 2.84 0.47 -11.89
CA GLY A 115 3.34 -0.36 -10.79
C GLY A 115 2.21 -0.87 -9.92
N VAL A 116 2.40 -2.06 -9.36
CA VAL A 116 1.49 -2.71 -8.40
C VAL A 116 2.32 -3.30 -7.28
N GLY A 117 1.81 -3.30 -6.05
CA GLY A 117 2.51 -3.87 -4.88
C GLY A 117 3.84 -3.20 -4.53
N THR A 118 4.18 -2.07 -5.15
CA THR A 118 5.42 -1.32 -4.89
C THR A 118 5.24 -0.49 -3.63
N ILE A 119 6.07 -0.71 -2.61
CA ILE A 119 6.04 0.09 -1.38
C ILE A 119 6.68 1.45 -1.65
N ILE A 120 5.95 2.51 -1.32
CA ILE A 120 6.41 3.90 -1.35
C ILE A 120 6.64 4.37 0.09
N ASP A 121 7.79 4.97 0.34
CA ASP A 121 8.26 5.42 1.66
C ASP A 121 8.77 6.87 1.68
N HIS A 122 8.72 7.56 0.54
CA HIS A 122 9.27 8.91 0.35
C HIS A 122 8.32 10.04 0.80
N PHE A 123 7.42 9.76 1.76
CA PHE A 123 6.50 10.75 2.31
C PHE A 123 7.21 11.81 3.17
N ARG A 124 6.68 13.03 3.16
CA ARG A 124 7.29 14.22 3.77
C ARG A 124 6.44 14.82 4.89
N GLY A 125 7.03 15.76 5.62
CA GLY A 125 6.35 16.52 6.67
C GLY A 125 5.89 15.62 7.81
N GLN A 126 4.63 15.78 8.21
CA GLN A 126 4.03 14.99 9.29
C GLN A 126 3.88 13.49 8.96
N TYR A 127 4.05 13.12 7.69
CA TYR A 127 3.95 11.74 7.20
C TYR A 127 5.32 11.08 6.98
N THR A 128 6.43 11.75 7.31
CA THR A 128 7.75 11.13 7.25
C THR A 128 7.77 9.83 8.08
N GLY A 129 8.34 8.77 7.49
CA GLY A 129 8.33 7.42 8.05
C GLY A 129 7.05 6.63 7.80
N SER A 130 6.14 7.11 6.95
CA SER A 130 5.02 6.30 6.42
C SER A 130 5.50 5.38 5.30
N PHE A 131 4.80 4.27 5.11
CA PHE A 131 5.02 3.32 4.02
C PHE A 131 3.67 2.97 3.42
N LYS A 132 3.56 2.91 2.10
CA LYS A 132 2.30 2.47 1.48
C LYS A 132 2.54 1.83 0.12
N ALA A 133 1.99 0.63 -0.07
CA ALA A 133 1.77 0.04 -1.37
C ALA A 133 0.40 0.51 -1.90
N PRO A 134 0.34 1.32 -2.96
CA PRO A 134 -0.93 1.61 -3.62
C PRO A 134 -1.44 0.36 -4.35
N ASP A 135 -2.72 0.35 -4.66
CA ASP A 135 -3.29 -0.74 -5.46
C ASP A 135 -2.76 -0.71 -6.88
N MET A 136 -2.59 0.50 -7.40
CA MET A 136 -1.86 0.76 -8.62
C MET A 136 -1.23 2.15 -8.55
N LEU A 137 -0.06 2.28 -9.16
CA LEU A 137 0.57 3.57 -9.41
C LEU A 137 0.83 3.80 -10.88
N ILE A 138 0.83 5.07 -11.25
CA ILE A 138 1.34 5.59 -12.51
C ILE A 138 2.40 6.62 -12.14
N ARG A 139 3.62 6.46 -12.65
CA ARG A 139 4.71 7.40 -12.39
C ARG A 139 5.51 7.69 -13.64
N TYR A 140 6.04 8.91 -13.69
CA TYR A 140 7.04 9.29 -14.67
C TYR A 140 8.39 8.67 -14.27
N GLU A 141 8.91 7.81 -15.13
CA GLU A 141 10.18 7.10 -14.95
C GLU A 141 10.30 6.41 -13.57
N LEU A 142 11.39 6.69 -12.85
CA LEU A 142 11.72 6.15 -11.53
C LEU A 142 11.56 7.22 -10.45
N GLN A 143 10.66 8.19 -10.65
CA GLN A 143 10.35 9.15 -9.59
C GLN A 143 9.92 8.41 -8.31
N PRO A 144 10.41 8.84 -7.13
CA PRO A 144 10.15 8.12 -5.89
C PRO A 144 8.67 8.11 -5.46
N LEU A 145 7.94 9.16 -5.83
CA LEU A 145 6.51 9.29 -5.59
C LEU A 145 5.73 9.09 -6.89
N PRO A 146 4.54 8.49 -6.84
CA PRO A 146 3.72 8.32 -8.02
C PRO A 146 3.08 9.66 -8.44
N SER A 147 2.91 9.84 -9.75
CA SER A 147 2.13 10.96 -10.28
C SER A 147 0.64 10.72 -10.09
N ILE A 148 0.20 9.46 -10.17
CA ILE A 148 -1.16 9.02 -9.87
C ILE A 148 -1.06 7.77 -9.00
N ALA A 149 -1.72 7.79 -7.85
CA ALA A 149 -2.00 6.61 -7.04
C ALA A 149 -3.50 6.28 -7.16
N VAL A 150 -3.81 5.00 -7.40
CA VAL A 150 -5.17 4.48 -7.44
C VAL A 150 -5.37 3.59 -6.21
N GLU A 151 -6.48 3.82 -5.52
CA GLU A 151 -6.89 3.08 -4.33
C GLU A 151 -8.34 2.62 -4.53
N SER A 152 -8.60 1.33 -4.37
CA SER A 152 -9.92 0.75 -4.45
C SER A 152 -10.56 0.74 -3.07
N GLY A 153 -11.82 1.19 -2.99
CA GLY A 153 -12.61 1.18 -1.76
C GLY A 153 -13.56 -0.01 -1.70
N TRP A 154 -13.07 -1.22 -1.93
CA TRP A 154 -13.94 -2.40 -2.03
C TRP A 154 -14.40 -2.89 -0.65
N ALA A 155 -13.49 -3.01 0.31
CA ALA A 155 -13.82 -3.41 1.69
C ALA A 155 -13.36 -2.43 2.76
N GLU A 156 -12.52 -1.49 2.37
CA GLU A 156 -11.96 -0.44 3.19
C GLU A 156 -13.08 0.51 3.63
N SER A 157 -13.06 0.89 4.90
CA SER A 157 -14.01 1.89 5.40
C SER A 157 -13.73 3.28 4.81
N LEU A 158 -14.75 4.13 4.69
CA LEU A 158 -14.57 5.51 4.21
C LEU A 158 -13.51 6.30 5.02
N PRO A 159 -13.46 6.24 6.37
CA PRO A 159 -12.38 6.89 7.13
C PRO A 159 -10.97 6.36 6.79
N ARG A 160 -10.85 5.05 6.51
CA ARG A 160 -9.60 4.41 6.08
C ARG A 160 -9.15 4.95 4.72
N LEU A 161 -10.06 5.06 3.75
CA LEU A 161 -9.79 5.63 2.42
C LEU A 161 -9.41 7.12 2.50
N HIS A 162 -10.11 7.90 3.31
CA HIS A 162 -9.75 9.30 3.54
C HIS A 162 -8.37 9.46 4.18
N ALA A 163 -7.94 8.53 5.03
CA ALA A 163 -6.59 8.54 5.60
C ALA A 163 -5.53 8.26 4.54
N ASP A 164 -5.82 7.37 3.57
CA ASP A 164 -4.94 7.12 2.43
C ASP A 164 -4.85 8.30 1.48
N ILE A 165 -5.99 8.92 1.15
CA ILE A 165 -6.03 10.14 0.33
C ILE A 165 -5.17 11.24 0.97
N ARG A 166 -5.30 11.48 2.28
CA ARG A 166 -4.48 12.49 2.97
C ARG A 166 -3.00 12.12 2.98
N LEU A 167 -2.67 10.85 3.20
CA LEU A 167 -1.29 10.38 3.14
C LEU A 167 -0.66 10.67 1.77
N TRP A 168 -1.37 10.37 0.68
CA TRP A 168 -0.90 10.66 -0.68
C TRP A 168 -0.81 12.14 -0.99
N LEU A 169 -1.86 12.92 -0.71
CA LEU A 169 -1.92 14.33 -1.10
C LEU A 169 -1.07 15.23 -0.19
N GLU A 170 -1.16 15.08 1.12
CA GLU A 170 -0.42 15.92 2.06
C GLU A 170 1.00 15.40 2.28
N GLY A 171 1.18 14.08 2.37
CA GLY A 171 2.49 13.47 2.57
C GLY A 171 3.33 13.39 1.30
N GLY A 172 2.70 13.18 0.15
CA GLY A 172 3.38 13.19 -1.15
C GLY A 172 3.82 14.58 -1.60
N GLN A 173 3.14 15.64 -1.14
CA GLN A 173 3.38 17.03 -1.57
C GLN A 173 3.51 17.15 -3.10
N PRO A 174 2.49 16.72 -3.88
CA PRO A 174 2.54 16.89 -5.32
C PRO A 174 2.56 18.39 -5.65
N ASP A 175 3.35 18.77 -6.65
CA ASP A 175 3.28 20.10 -7.24
C ASP A 175 1.93 20.21 -7.98
N VAL A 176 1.01 21.02 -7.47
CA VAL A 176 -0.33 21.27 -8.03
C VAL A 176 -0.45 22.63 -8.69
#